data_AF-A0A2Z6LT23-F1
#
_entry.id   AF-A0A2Z6LT23-F1
#
_cell.length_a   1.000
_cell.length_b   1.000
_cell.length_c   1.000
_cell.angle_alpha   90.00
_cell.angle_beta   90.00
_cell.angle_gamma   90.00
#
_symmetry.space_group_name_H-M   'P 1'
#
loop_
_entity.id
_entity.type
_entity.pdbx_description
1 polymer ?
#
loop_
_entity_poly.entity_id
_entity_poly.type
_entity_poly.pdbx_seq_one_letter_code
_entity_poly.pdbx_strand_id
1 'polypeptide(L)'
;MENKNGDHSSSPVVKLSDCLEELLNFTLNSHSNLLNLESNFCSTLLKQEDAHSSYFDSLEGVPPYPLYKRLASALLKCMDSEAFCNTGCNLEMMNNEFDNSSMQQKHNAWQKLILEKGSEIVNILKSVSFELHVQEPFFTQLKDGLKTIEGRCASGKYNRIELGNLILLNKSLVFEVQGVKRYPSFFDMLEAESLAEVLPGVESVEEGVKIYRRFYTEEKEQENGVLAITVSKFPVQPYTSLASLFSGLSYEGIQALLGLMHTIGTVPNALPPPRSILLASFNLPCNPNENALTDGARALAKHTCRSSSGYWGSLVGNDSNKNRLAMDVINNLIAHCCWMNIHIVPPHGNVFEIRVADGYGARWTEDGSKFIGFLEPYMQDGHSKGWKH
;
A
#
# COMPACT_ATOMS: atom_id res chain seq x y z
N MET A 1 40.97 37.27 7.33
CA MET A 1 40.88 35.81 7.54
C MET A 1 39.89 35.57 8.67
N GLU A 2 38.63 35.35 8.32
CA GLU A 2 37.64 34.80 9.26
C GLU A 2 36.84 33.77 8.48
N ASN A 3 36.95 32.52 8.94
CA ASN A 3 36.32 31.33 8.40
C ASN A 3 34.80 31.43 8.56
N LYS A 4 34.06 31.37 7.45
CA LYS A 4 32.64 31.01 7.43
C LYS A 4 32.49 29.58 6.90
N ASN A 5 32.77 28.61 7.76
CA ASN A 5 32.20 27.27 7.61
C ASN A 5 30.89 27.26 8.41
N GLY A 6 29.78 27.54 7.72
CA GLY A 6 28.43 27.28 8.19
C GLY A 6 27.88 26.14 7.36
N ASP A 7 28.01 24.93 7.90
CA ASP A 7 27.51 23.68 7.34
C ASP A 7 25.98 23.75 7.20
N HIS A 8 25.49 24.06 5.99
CA HIS A 8 24.09 23.88 5.63
C HIS A 8 23.85 22.38 5.38
N SER A 9 23.65 21.64 6.45
CA SER A 9 22.93 20.36 6.41
C SER A 9 21.49 20.64 5.97
N SER A 10 21.27 20.82 4.66
CA SER A 10 19.93 20.91 4.09
C SER A 10 19.25 19.56 4.24
N SER A 11 18.12 19.52 4.93
CA SER A 11 17.22 18.37 4.88
C SER A 11 16.96 18.03 3.40
N PRO A 12 16.96 16.73 3.01
CA PRO A 12 16.68 16.35 1.64
C PRO A 12 15.33 16.95 1.21
N VAL A 13 15.28 17.44 -0.04
CA VAL A 13 14.10 18.08 -0.61
C VAL A 13 12.90 17.12 -0.64
N VAL A 14 13.17 15.82 -0.78
CA VAL A 14 12.17 14.76 -0.80
C VAL A 14 12.53 13.70 0.24
N LYS A 15 11.58 13.36 1.11
CA LYS A 15 11.70 12.23 2.04
C LYS A 15 11.04 11.00 1.47
N LEU A 16 11.61 9.83 1.72
CA LEU A 16 11.02 8.55 1.27
C LEU A 16 9.60 8.34 1.83
N SER A 17 9.38 8.71 3.09
CA SER A 17 8.06 8.64 3.74
C SER A 17 6.97 9.36 2.96
N ASP A 18 7.34 10.43 2.25
CA ASP A 18 6.38 11.32 1.59
C ASP A 18 6.07 10.85 0.16
N CYS A 19 6.81 9.88 -0.37
CA CYS A 19 6.67 9.40 -1.75
C CYS A 19 6.45 7.89 -1.88
N LEU A 20 6.68 7.10 -0.84
CA LEU A 20 6.68 5.64 -0.96
C LEU A 20 5.31 5.08 -1.38
N GLU A 21 4.20 5.67 -0.92
CA GLU A 21 2.85 5.24 -1.33
C GLU A 21 2.64 5.44 -2.84
N GLU A 22 2.92 6.64 -3.36
CA GLU A 22 2.79 6.93 -4.79
C GLU A 22 3.75 6.10 -5.63
N LEU A 23 4.98 5.91 -5.14
CA LEU A 23 5.99 5.09 -5.81
C LEU A 23 5.57 3.61 -5.86
N LEU A 24 5.04 3.06 -4.76
CA LEU A 24 4.49 1.70 -4.72
C LEU A 24 3.32 1.54 -5.69
N ASN A 25 2.39 2.49 -5.66
CA ASN A 25 1.23 2.50 -6.54
C ASN A 25 1.69 2.50 -8.02
N PHE A 26 2.61 3.40 -8.37
CA PHE A 26 3.19 3.49 -9.71
C PHE A 26 3.90 2.19 -10.10
N THR A 27 4.71 1.63 -9.19
CA THR A 27 5.47 0.42 -9.47
C THR A 27 4.54 -0.76 -9.75
N LEU A 28 3.53 -0.99 -8.90
CA LEU A 28 2.56 -2.07 -9.06
C LEU A 28 1.71 -1.91 -10.34
N ASN A 29 1.39 -0.67 -10.74
CA ASN A 29 0.68 -0.38 -12.00
C ASN A 29 1.57 -0.45 -13.25
N SER A 30 2.90 -0.43 -13.10
CA SER A 30 3.81 -0.38 -14.25
C SER A 30 3.86 -1.69 -15.05
N HIS A 31 3.29 -2.78 -14.52
CA HIS A 31 3.39 -4.15 -15.06
C HIS A 31 4.83 -4.51 -15.49
N SER A 32 5.82 -3.98 -14.79
CA SER A 32 7.22 -4.19 -15.11
C SER A 32 7.57 -5.67 -14.99
N ASN A 33 8.24 -6.23 -15.99
CA ASN A 33 8.80 -7.58 -15.94
C ASN A 33 9.74 -7.78 -14.74
N LEU A 34 10.27 -6.69 -14.17
CA LEU A 34 11.13 -6.71 -12.98
C LEU A 34 10.38 -7.06 -11.69
N LEU A 35 9.05 -6.92 -11.63
CA LEU A 35 8.28 -7.25 -10.42
C LEU A 35 8.23 -8.75 -10.16
N ASN A 36 8.23 -9.56 -11.23
CA ASN A 36 8.05 -11.01 -11.15
C ASN A 36 6.84 -11.44 -10.30
N LEU A 37 5.72 -10.71 -10.43
CA LEU A 37 4.45 -10.98 -9.77
C LEU A 37 3.33 -11.04 -10.81
N GLU A 38 2.32 -11.88 -10.56
CA GLU A 38 1.13 -11.94 -11.40
C GLU A 38 0.30 -10.65 -11.37
N SER A 39 -0.31 -10.31 -12.51
CA SER A 39 -1.10 -9.08 -12.64
C SER A 39 -2.32 -9.04 -11.73
N ASN A 40 -2.98 -10.17 -11.48
CA ASN A 40 -4.13 -10.30 -10.56
C ASN A 40 -3.72 -9.98 -9.11
N PHE A 41 -2.53 -10.41 -8.68
CA PHE A 41 -1.97 -10.17 -7.37
C PHE A 41 -1.69 -8.67 -7.18
N CYS A 42 -1.00 -8.03 -8.14
CA CYS A 42 -0.78 -6.58 -8.13
C CYS A 42 -2.10 -5.80 -8.15
N SER A 43 -3.08 -6.21 -8.95
CA SER A 43 -4.39 -5.54 -8.99
C SER A 43 -5.15 -5.66 -7.66
N THR A 44 -5.01 -6.79 -6.96
CA THR A 44 -5.60 -6.99 -5.63
C THR A 44 -4.94 -6.09 -4.59
N LEU A 45 -3.61 -5.91 -4.65
CA LEU A 45 -2.90 -4.98 -3.76
C LEU A 45 -3.36 -3.51 -3.95
N LEU A 46 -3.73 -3.14 -5.17
CA LEU A 46 -4.17 -1.79 -5.56
C LEU A 46 -5.67 -1.54 -5.38
N LYS A 47 -6.46 -2.60 -5.17
CA LYS A 47 -7.92 -2.55 -5.11
C LYS A 47 -8.40 -1.52 -4.08
N GLN A 48 -9.24 -0.59 -4.51
CA GLN A 48 -9.90 0.36 -3.63
C GLN A 48 -11.10 -0.29 -2.95
N GLU A 49 -11.41 0.13 -1.72
CA GLU A 49 -12.68 -0.15 -1.07
C GLU A 49 -13.57 1.10 -1.13
N ASP A 50 -14.85 0.91 -1.45
CA ASP A 50 -15.84 1.99 -1.57
C ASP A 50 -16.23 2.62 -0.21
N ALA A 51 -15.78 2.03 0.90
CA ALA A 51 -16.19 2.44 2.24
C ALA A 51 -15.23 3.49 2.84
N HIS A 52 -15.76 4.68 3.16
CA HIS A 52 -15.15 5.72 4.00
C HIS A 52 -15.02 5.27 5.47
N SER A 53 -14.40 4.13 5.70
CA SER A 53 -14.05 3.70 7.03
C SER A 53 -12.73 4.37 7.41
N SER A 54 -12.82 5.37 8.29
CA SER A 54 -11.67 6.01 8.94
C SER A 54 -11.04 5.03 9.94
N TYR A 55 -10.56 3.88 9.46
CA TYR A 55 -9.72 3.01 10.27
C TYR A 55 -8.35 3.64 10.34
N PHE A 56 -7.89 3.93 11.55
CA PHE A 56 -6.49 4.23 11.78
C PHE A 56 -5.69 2.99 11.35
N ASP A 57 -4.73 3.13 10.44
CA ASP A 57 -3.89 2.02 9.98
C ASP A 57 -2.87 1.68 11.09
N SER A 58 -3.32 0.96 12.12
CA SER A 58 -2.43 0.31 13.07
C SER A 58 -1.80 -0.88 12.38
N LEU A 59 -0.51 -1.16 12.61
CA LEU A 59 0.19 -2.37 12.16
C LEU A 59 -0.33 -3.67 12.86
N GLU A 60 -1.56 -3.67 13.33
CA GLU A 60 -2.25 -4.76 14.00
C GLU A 60 -3.53 -5.08 13.21
N GLY A 61 -4.08 -6.29 13.38
CA GLY A 61 -5.33 -6.67 12.76
C GLY A 61 -5.22 -6.96 11.26
N VAL A 62 -6.34 -7.36 10.66
CA VAL A 62 -6.45 -7.60 9.21
C VAL A 62 -6.17 -6.30 8.47
N PRO A 63 -5.24 -6.19 7.52
CA PRO A 63 -4.92 -4.90 6.92
C PRO A 63 -6.12 -4.29 6.15
N PRO A 64 -6.36 -2.97 6.24
CA PRO A 64 -7.37 -2.32 5.43
C PRO A 64 -6.91 -2.21 3.96
N TYR A 65 -7.86 -2.18 3.04
CA TYR A 65 -7.59 -1.90 1.64
C TYR A 65 -7.51 -0.38 1.39
N PRO A 66 -6.71 0.08 0.39
CA PRO A 66 -5.86 -0.72 -0.48
C PRO A 66 -4.58 -1.23 0.23
N LEU A 67 -4.23 -2.50 0.01
CA LEU A 67 -3.16 -3.19 0.75
C LEU A 67 -1.76 -2.60 0.49
N TYR A 68 -1.52 -1.93 -0.65
CA TYR A 68 -0.21 -1.33 -0.91
C TYR A 68 0.15 -0.23 0.11
N LYS A 69 -0.83 0.42 0.74
CA LYS A 69 -0.58 1.41 1.80
C LYS A 69 -0.02 0.77 3.05
N ARG A 70 -0.59 -0.38 3.44
CA ARG A 70 -0.03 -1.21 4.50
C ARG A 70 1.42 -1.63 4.20
N LEU A 71 1.70 -2.02 2.96
CA LEU A 71 3.05 -2.34 2.52
C LEU A 71 4.00 -1.14 2.66
N ALA A 72 3.55 0.07 2.29
CA ALA A 72 4.33 1.30 2.46
C ALA A 72 4.72 1.50 3.93
N SER A 73 3.73 1.45 4.83
CA SER A 73 3.93 1.58 6.28
C SER A 73 4.88 0.52 6.84
N ALA A 74 4.69 -0.75 6.44
CA ALA A 74 5.54 -1.86 6.88
C ALA A 74 6.98 -1.73 6.38
N LEU A 75 7.18 -1.32 5.13
CA LEU A 75 8.49 -1.09 4.54
C LEU A 75 9.23 0.06 5.23
N LEU A 76 8.58 1.20 5.47
CA LEU A 76 9.19 2.32 6.21
C LEU A 76 9.63 1.87 7.60
N LYS A 77 8.76 1.15 8.32
CA LYS A 77 9.11 0.63 9.65
C LYS A 77 10.27 -0.35 9.59
N CYS A 78 10.35 -1.22 8.58
CA CYS A 78 11.51 -2.11 8.39
C CYS A 78 12.79 -1.31 8.14
N MET A 79 12.73 -0.22 7.37
CA MET A 79 13.89 0.63 7.09
C MET A 79 14.39 1.39 8.31
N ASP A 80 13.48 1.74 9.23
CA ASP A 80 13.81 2.42 10.49
C ASP A 80 14.18 1.45 11.64
N SER A 81 14.01 0.13 11.41
CA SER A 81 14.24 -0.91 12.42
C SER A 81 15.49 -1.74 12.12
N GLU A 82 16.05 -2.36 13.16
CA GLU A 82 17.12 -3.36 13.02
C GLU A 82 16.60 -4.73 12.58
N ALA A 83 15.27 -4.95 12.60
CA ALA A 83 14.64 -6.23 12.33
C ALA A 83 13.48 -6.11 11.33
N PHE A 84 13.20 -7.22 10.64
CA PHE A 84 12.03 -7.34 9.79
C PHE A 84 10.76 -7.12 10.60
N CYS A 85 9.90 -6.20 10.16
CA CYS A 85 8.63 -5.95 10.80
C CYS A 85 7.66 -7.06 10.45
N ASN A 86 7.62 -8.10 11.28
CA ASN A 86 6.48 -9.00 11.26
C ASN A 86 5.29 -8.25 11.87
N THR A 87 4.26 -8.03 11.05
CA THR A 87 3.07 -7.27 11.41
C THR A 87 2.09 -8.10 12.25
N GLY A 88 2.56 -9.23 12.82
CA GLY A 88 1.79 -10.15 13.64
C GLY A 88 2.66 -10.94 14.62
N CYS A 89 2.06 -11.22 15.78
CA CYS A 89 2.46 -12.06 16.91
C CYS A 89 3.51 -11.55 17.92
N ASN A 90 3.06 -11.49 19.17
CA ASN A 90 3.87 -11.77 20.34
C ASN A 90 4.50 -13.17 20.22
N LEU A 91 5.77 -13.26 20.60
CA LEU A 91 6.65 -14.42 20.51
C LEU A 91 6.09 -15.71 21.16
N GLU A 92 5.11 -15.60 22.05
CA GLU A 92 4.62 -16.72 22.87
C GLU A 92 3.84 -17.80 22.08
N MET A 93 3.12 -17.45 21.01
CA MET A 93 2.40 -18.43 20.18
C MET A 93 3.33 -19.26 19.27
N MET A 94 4.55 -18.80 19.00
CA MET A 94 5.53 -19.50 18.14
C MET A 94 6.33 -20.59 18.89
N ASN A 95 6.23 -20.69 20.22
CA ASN A 95 7.07 -21.59 21.01
C ASN A 95 6.80 -23.10 20.76
N ASN A 96 5.76 -23.47 20.00
CA ASN A 96 5.34 -24.86 19.84
C ASN A 96 5.38 -25.42 18.40
N GLU A 97 5.89 -24.69 17.39
CA GLU A 97 5.96 -25.24 16.03
C GLU A 97 7.36 -25.20 15.42
N PHE A 98 7.75 -26.35 14.88
CA PHE A 98 9.06 -26.64 14.30
C PHE A 98 9.44 -25.69 13.15
N ASP A 99 10.73 -25.36 13.12
CA ASP A 99 11.49 -24.63 12.09
C ASP A 99 11.51 -23.09 12.17
N ASN A 100 11.58 -22.57 13.40
CA ASN A 100 11.87 -21.16 13.70
C ASN A 100 13.21 -20.68 13.09
N SER A 101 14.11 -21.61 12.72
CA SER A 101 15.42 -21.28 12.14
C SER A 101 15.35 -20.87 10.67
N SER A 102 14.54 -21.55 9.85
CA SER A 102 14.40 -21.29 8.42
C SER A 102 13.65 -19.98 8.15
N MET A 103 12.54 -19.73 8.85
CA MET A 103 11.80 -18.46 8.73
C MET A 103 12.60 -17.27 9.22
N GLN A 104 13.35 -17.42 10.33
CA GLN A 104 14.24 -16.36 10.79
C GLN A 104 15.33 -16.04 9.76
N GLN A 105 15.87 -17.04 9.06
CA GLN A 105 16.81 -16.81 7.95
C GLN A 105 16.16 -16.02 6.81
N LYS A 106 14.92 -16.36 6.42
CA LYS A 106 14.18 -15.60 5.41
C LYS A 106 13.92 -14.15 5.85
N HIS A 107 13.46 -13.94 7.08
CA HIS A 107 13.25 -12.60 7.64
C HIS A 107 14.54 -11.77 7.62
N ASN A 108 15.67 -12.35 8.01
CA ASN A 108 16.97 -11.67 7.96
C ASN A 108 17.37 -11.34 6.51
N ALA A 109 17.12 -12.23 5.56
CA ALA A 109 17.40 -12.00 4.15
C ALA A 109 16.51 -10.88 3.57
N TRP A 110 15.21 -10.89 3.88
CA TRP A 110 14.28 -9.83 3.48
C TRP A 110 14.63 -8.50 4.12
N GLN A 111 15.00 -8.46 5.40
CA GLN A 111 15.42 -7.24 6.08
C GLN A 111 16.66 -6.63 5.39
N LYS A 112 17.66 -7.46 5.09
CA LYS A 112 18.86 -7.01 4.38
C LYS A 112 18.50 -6.44 3.00
N LEU A 113 17.61 -7.10 2.27
CA LEU A 113 17.14 -6.65 0.96
C LEU A 113 16.37 -5.32 1.05
N ILE A 114 15.49 -5.16 2.05
CA ILE A 114 14.74 -3.93 2.30
C ILE A 114 15.71 -2.78 2.58
N LEU A 115 16.72 -2.98 3.44
CA LEU A 115 17.72 -1.96 3.74
C LEU A 115 18.57 -1.61 2.51
N GLU A 116 18.99 -2.61 1.73
CA GLU A 116 19.75 -2.40 0.49
C GLU A 116 18.94 -1.56 -0.52
N LYS A 117 17.75 -2.04 -0.92
CA LYS A 117 16.92 -1.36 -1.92
C LYS A 117 16.32 -0.06 -1.41
N GLY A 118 15.99 0.02 -0.13
CA GLY A 118 15.60 1.27 0.53
C GLY A 118 16.71 2.32 0.43
N SER A 119 17.97 1.93 0.68
CA SER A 119 19.10 2.86 0.57
C SER A 119 19.34 3.35 -0.86
N GLU A 120 19.16 2.50 -1.87
CA GLU A 120 19.22 2.88 -3.29
C GLU A 120 18.17 3.96 -3.60
N ILE A 121 16.91 3.75 -3.18
CA ILE A 121 15.83 4.71 -3.39
C ILE A 121 16.14 6.02 -2.68
N VAL A 122 16.55 5.98 -1.42
CA VAL A 122 16.92 7.18 -0.64
C VAL A 122 18.06 7.95 -1.31
N ASN A 123 19.08 7.26 -1.83
CA ASN A 123 20.20 7.91 -2.52
C ASN A 123 19.74 8.62 -3.80
N ILE A 124 18.82 8.02 -4.57
CA ILE A 124 18.21 8.67 -5.73
C ILE A 124 17.44 9.92 -5.27
N LEU A 125 16.58 9.80 -4.25
CA LEU A 125 15.78 10.93 -3.76
C LEU A 125 16.61 12.07 -3.18
N LYS A 126 17.75 11.78 -2.54
CA LYS A 126 18.70 12.80 -2.07
C LYS A 126 19.31 13.63 -3.20
N SER A 127 19.41 13.07 -4.40
CA SER A 127 19.92 13.77 -5.59
C SER A 127 18.86 14.62 -6.31
N VAL A 128 17.59 14.49 -5.92
CA VAL A 128 16.47 15.26 -6.50
C VAL A 128 16.52 16.71 -6.02
N SER A 129 16.54 17.65 -6.97
CA SER A 129 16.52 19.09 -6.70
C SER A 129 15.10 19.65 -6.61
N PHE A 130 14.16 19.09 -7.37
CA PHE A 130 12.78 19.60 -7.45
C PHE A 130 11.74 18.49 -7.52
N GLU A 131 10.59 18.73 -6.90
CA GLU A 131 9.39 17.93 -7.11
C GLU A 131 8.37 18.72 -7.94
N LEU A 132 7.86 18.11 -9.01
CA LEU A 132 6.77 18.63 -9.84
C LEU A 132 5.61 17.64 -9.91
N HIS A 133 4.41 18.19 -9.99
CA HIS A 133 3.21 17.42 -10.30
C HIS A 133 2.75 17.69 -11.73
N VAL A 134 2.57 16.64 -12.52
CA VAL A 134 2.11 16.69 -13.92
C VAL A 134 0.83 15.88 -14.05
N GLN A 135 -0.21 16.47 -14.64
CA GLN A 135 -1.50 15.79 -14.84
C GLN A 135 -1.47 14.86 -16.05
N GLU A 136 -2.39 13.89 -16.07
CA GLU A 136 -2.67 13.12 -17.28
C GLU A 136 -3.32 14.00 -18.36
N PRO A 137 -3.06 13.75 -19.66
CA PRO A 137 -2.25 12.65 -20.22
C PRO A 137 -0.73 12.95 -20.25
N PHE A 138 -0.31 14.15 -19.86
CA PHE A 138 1.08 14.62 -20.03
C PHE A 138 2.09 13.83 -19.19
N PHE A 139 1.69 13.30 -18.04
CA PHE A 139 2.54 12.43 -17.23
C PHE A 139 2.86 11.13 -17.96
N THR A 140 1.86 10.44 -18.50
CA THR A 140 2.07 9.24 -19.34
C THR A 140 2.92 9.56 -20.57
N GLN A 141 2.66 10.69 -21.23
CA GLN A 141 3.47 11.11 -22.39
C GLN A 141 4.94 11.36 -22.03
N LEU A 142 5.25 11.93 -20.85
CA LEU A 142 6.63 12.07 -20.36
C LEU A 142 7.25 10.70 -20.05
N LYS A 143 6.50 9.82 -19.37
CA LYS A 143 6.94 8.46 -19.03
C LYS A 143 7.33 7.66 -20.27
N ASP A 144 6.56 7.79 -21.33
CA ASP A 144 6.72 7.04 -22.59
C ASP A 144 7.66 7.74 -23.58
N GLY A 145 8.16 8.94 -23.24
CA GLY A 145 9.12 9.70 -24.04
C GLY A 145 8.52 10.45 -25.23
N LEU A 146 7.20 10.57 -25.30
CA LEU A 146 6.49 11.35 -26.32
C LEU A 146 6.61 12.86 -26.06
N LYS A 147 6.52 13.25 -24.78
CA LYS A 147 6.71 14.63 -24.31
C LYS A 147 8.12 14.76 -23.75
N THR A 148 8.85 15.78 -24.17
CA THR A 148 10.25 16.04 -23.74
C THR A 148 10.45 17.45 -23.20
N ILE A 149 9.46 18.34 -23.36
CA ILE A 149 9.52 19.71 -22.85
C ILE A 149 8.35 19.97 -21.92
N GLU A 150 8.63 20.34 -20.67
CA GLU A 150 7.62 20.72 -19.67
C GLU A 150 7.53 22.25 -19.56
N GLY A 151 6.38 22.80 -19.96
CA GLY A 151 6.09 24.23 -19.85
C GLY A 151 5.55 24.62 -18.47
N ARG A 152 6.15 25.63 -17.83
CA ARG A 152 5.71 26.15 -16.52
C ARG A 152 5.77 27.67 -16.48
N CYS A 153 4.86 28.31 -15.76
CA CYS A 153 5.03 29.73 -15.43
C CYS A 153 6.29 29.92 -14.58
N ALA A 154 7.13 30.91 -14.92
CA ALA A 154 8.46 31.13 -14.32
C ALA A 154 8.36 31.78 -12.92
N SER A 155 7.70 31.09 -11.98
CA SER A 155 7.36 31.62 -10.67
C SER A 155 7.94 30.75 -9.54
N GLY A 156 8.21 31.39 -8.40
CA GLY A 156 8.63 30.71 -7.18
C GLY A 156 9.87 29.83 -7.36
N LYS A 157 9.75 28.55 -6.96
CA LYS A 157 10.86 27.58 -6.99
C LYS A 157 11.35 27.24 -8.39
N TYR A 158 10.51 27.38 -9.42
CA TYR A 158 10.84 26.97 -10.79
C TYR A 158 11.91 27.87 -11.42
N ASN A 159 12.07 29.10 -10.94
CA ASN A 159 13.11 30.03 -11.40
C ASN A 159 14.54 29.56 -11.12
N ARG A 160 14.71 28.57 -10.22
CA ARG A 160 16.00 28.01 -9.82
C ARG A 160 16.33 26.70 -10.55
N ILE A 161 15.47 26.26 -11.47
CA ILE A 161 15.72 25.05 -12.26
C ILE A 161 16.80 25.38 -13.29
N GLU A 162 17.85 24.56 -13.30
CA GLU A 162 19.02 24.70 -14.15
C GLU A 162 19.34 23.36 -14.84
N LEU A 163 20.19 23.42 -15.87
CA LEU A 163 20.73 22.26 -16.57
C LEU A 163 21.34 21.27 -15.58
N GLY A 164 21.06 19.98 -15.76
CA GLY A 164 21.57 18.89 -14.92
C GLY A 164 20.84 18.71 -13.58
N ASN A 165 19.84 19.55 -13.26
CA ASN A 165 19.01 19.30 -12.09
C ASN A 165 18.14 18.05 -12.29
N LEU A 166 17.96 17.28 -11.21
CA LEU A 166 17.06 16.15 -11.18
C LEU A 166 15.69 16.56 -10.65
N ILE A 167 14.64 16.15 -11.36
CA ILE A 167 13.26 16.47 -11.06
C ILE A 167 12.49 15.16 -10.81
N LEU A 168 11.83 15.08 -9.66
CA LEU A 168 10.89 14.01 -9.35
C LEU A 168 9.47 14.42 -9.80
N LEU A 169 8.92 13.67 -10.76
CA LEU A 169 7.57 13.85 -11.26
C LEU A 169 6.61 12.89 -10.56
N ASN A 170 5.51 13.44 -10.04
CA ASN A 170 4.45 12.69 -9.36
C ASN A 170 4.99 11.70 -8.33
N LYS A 171 6.04 12.10 -7.62
CA LYS A 171 6.71 11.29 -6.58
C LYS A 171 7.23 9.92 -7.03
N SER A 172 7.29 9.64 -8.33
CA SER A 172 7.48 8.29 -8.86
C SER A 172 8.56 8.16 -9.93
N LEU A 173 8.74 9.19 -10.77
CA LEU A 173 9.68 9.16 -11.90
C LEU A 173 10.70 10.28 -11.79
N VAL A 174 11.97 9.97 -12.05
CA VAL A 174 13.06 10.96 -12.03
C VAL A 174 13.44 11.34 -13.44
N PHE A 175 13.57 12.64 -13.70
CA PHE A 175 14.01 13.20 -14.97
C PHE A 175 15.20 14.13 -14.74
N GLU A 176 16.09 14.20 -15.71
CA GLU A 176 17.19 15.16 -15.72
C GLU A 176 16.87 16.30 -16.67
N VAL A 177 17.10 17.54 -16.22
CA VAL A 177 16.92 18.74 -17.03
C VAL A 177 18.05 18.82 -18.05
N GLN A 178 17.67 18.81 -19.32
CA GLN A 178 18.58 18.93 -20.48
C GLN A 178 18.66 20.37 -21.00
N GLY A 179 17.78 21.25 -20.56
CA GLY A 179 17.79 22.65 -20.95
C GLY A 179 16.64 23.43 -20.32
N VAL A 180 16.83 24.74 -20.15
CA VAL A 180 15.80 25.65 -19.67
C VAL A 180 15.84 26.91 -20.53
N LYS A 181 14.71 27.27 -21.14
CA LYS A 181 14.55 28.52 -21.90
C LYS A 181 13.40 29.34 -21.32
N ARG A 182 13.52 30.67 -21.37
CA ARG A 182 12.51 31.62 -20.90
C ARG A 182 11.82 32.29 -22.08
N TYR A 183 10.51 32.46 -21.96
CA TYR A 183 9.68 33.13 -22.95
C TYR A 183 8.74 34.14 -22.28
N PRO A 184 8.32 35.21 -22.97
CA PRO A 184 7.36 36.17 -22.42
C PRO A 184 5.97 35.55 -22.18
N SER A 185 5.54 34.64 -23.06
CA SER A 185 4.22 34.00 -22.99
C SER A 185 4.27 32.51 -23.38
N PHE A 186 3.23 31.75 -23.02
CA PHE A 186 3.04 30.38 -23.51
C PHE A 186 2.87 30.34 -25.04
N PHE A 187 2.28 31.39 -25.63
CA PHE A 187 2.17 31.51 -27.07
C PHE A 187 3.57 31.55 -27.72
N ASP A 188 4.44 32.46 -27.25
CA ASP A 188 5.81 32.58 -27.75
C ASP A 188 6.61 31.28 -27.55
N MET A 189 6.41 30.61 -26.42
CA MET A 189 7.06 29.33 -26.12
C MET A 189 6.62 28.24 -27.10
N LEU A 190 5.32 28.13 -27.38
CA LEU A 190 4.75 27.11 -28.26
C LEU A 190 5.00 27.39 -29.75
N GLU A 191 5.22 28.65 -30.15
CA GLU A 191 5.69 28.99 -31.49
C GLU A 191 7.18 28.67 -31.69
N ALA A 192 7.99 28.86 -30.65
CA ALA A 192 9.44 28.68 -30.74
C ALA A 192 9.91 27.25 -30.49
N GLU A 193 9.24 26.51 -29.59
CA GLU A 193 9.51 25.10 -29.31
C GLU A 193 8.62 24.19 -30.17
N SER A 194 9.00 22.93 -30.33
CA SER A 194 8.17 21.96 -31.04
C SER A 194 6.87 21.68 -30.26
N LEU A 195 5.72 22.09 -30.79
CA LEU A 195 4.40 21.83 -30.17
C LEU A 195 4.21 20.34 -29.84
N ALA A 196 4.69 19.43 -30.70
CA ALA A 196 4.61 17.99 -30.48
C ALA A 196 5.46 17.50 -29.29
N GLU A 197 6.56 18.20 -28.97
CA GLU A 197 7.43 17.87 -27.83
C GLU A 197 6.92 18.47 -26.51
N VAL A 198 6.16 19.57 -26.58
CA VAL A 198 5.55 20.24 -25.42
C VAL A 198 4.17 19.65 -25.10
N LEU A 199 3.30 19.49 -26.09
CA LEU A 199 1.92 19.02 -25.95
C LEU A 199 1.60 17.99 -27.07
N PRO A 200 2.11 16.75 -26.96
CA PRO A 200 1.85 15.72 -27.97
C PRO A 200 0.35 15.50 -28.21
N GLY A 201 -0.04 15.51 -29.48
CA GLY A 201 -1.43 15.32 -29.93
C GLY A 201 -2.26 16.60 -30.06
N VAL A 202 -1.70 17.77 -29.72
CA VAL A 202 -2.35 19.07 -29.92
C VAL A 202 -2.01 19.60 -31.32
N GLU A 203 -3.02 20.10 -32.05
CA GLU A 203 -2.87 20.46 -33.46
C GLU A 203 -2.48 21.92 -33.69
N SER A 204 -2.74 22.82 -32.73
CA SER A 204 -2.45 24.25 -32.88
C SER A 204 -1.91 24.92 -31.61
N VAL A 205 -1.18 26.03 -31.79
CA VAL A 205 -0.64 26.84 -30.69
C VAL A 205 -1.77 27.42 -29.84
N GLU A 206 -2.87 27.87 -30.45
CA GLU A 206 -4.02 28.44 -29.75
C GLU A 206 -4.70 27.41 -28.84
N GLU A 207 -4.81 26.16 -29.29
CA GLU A 207 -5.29 25.07 -28.47
C GLU A 207 -4.32 24.77 -27.32
N GLY A 208 -3.02 24.78 -27.60
CA GLY A 208 -1.98 24.62 -26.57
C GLY A 208 -2.04 25.69 -25.48
N VAL A 209 -2.24 26.95 -25.85
CA VAL A 209 -2.44 28.05 -24.88
C VAL A 209 -3.69 27.82 -24.04
N LYS A 210 -4.81 27.37 -24.64
CA LYS A 210 -6.04 27.04 -23.89
C LYS A 210 -5.83 25.93 -22.86
N ILE A 211 -4.93 24.97 -23.12
CA ILE A 211 -4.56 23.95 -22.13
C ILE A 211 -3.84 24.61 -20.96
N TYR A 212 -2.85 25.48 -21.20
CA TYR A 212 -2.14 26.19 -20.14
C TYR A 212 -3.04 27.12 -19.32
N ARG A 213 -4.09 27.71 -19.93
CA ARG A 213 -5.10 28.53 -19.24
C ARG A 213 -5.91 27.77 -18.20
N ARG A 214 -5.94 26.43 -18.24
CA ARG A 214 -6.54 25.61 -17.18
C ARG A 214 -5.72 25.62 -15.89
N PHE A 215 -4.44 26.01 -15.98
CA PHE A 215 -3.47 25.97 -14.87
C PHE A 215 -2.97 27.35 -14.44
N TYR A 216 -2.88 28.31 -15.36
CA TYR A 216 -2.31 29.62 -15.14
C TYR A 216 -3.19 30.73 -15.71
N THR A 217 -3.40 31.78 -14.94
CA THR A 217 -4.07 32.99 -15.42
C THR A 217 -3.13 33.83 -16.29
N GLU A 218 -3.70 34.70 -17.11
CA GLU A 218 -2.92 35.58 -18.00
C GLU A 218 -2.06 36.56 -17.24
N GLU A 219 -2.57 37.08 -16.12
CA GLU A 219 -1.85 38.02 -15.28
C GLU A 219 -0.58 37.37 -14.73
N LYS A 220 -0.70 36.13 -14.23
CA LYS A 220 0.45 35.40 -13.67
C LYS A 220 1.50 35.08 -14.73
N GLU A 221 1.06 34.74 -15.94
CA GLU A 221 1.95 34.56 -17.07
C GLU A 221 2.67 35.86 -17.44
N GLN A 222 1.96 36.97 -17.57
CA GLN A 222 2.55 38.27 -17.92
C GLN A 222 3.53 38.76 -16.86
N GLU A 223 3.23 38.56 -15.58
CA GLU A 223 4.10 38.97 -14.47
C GLU A 223 5.43 38.21 -14.42
N ASN A 224 5.40 36.91 -14.76
CA ASN A 224 6.53 36.02 -14.52
C ASN A 224 7.24 35.57 -15.81
N GLY A 225 6.54 35.58 -16.94
CA GLY A 225 6.90 34.81 -18.13
C GLY A 225 6.72 33.31 -17.91
N VAL A 226 7.27 32.53 -18.86
CA VAL A 226 7.19 31.06 -18.85
C VAL A 226 8.56 30.42 -19.08
N LEU A 227 8.69 29.18 -18.64
CA LEU A 227 9.84 28.31 -18.80
C LEU A 227 9.47 27.13 -19.68
N ALA A 228 10.28 26.87 -20.71
CA ALA A 228 10.36 25.58 -21.37
C ALA A 228 11.48 24.78 -20.71
N ILE A 229 11.13 23.68 -20.02
CA ILE A 229 12.07 22.82 -19.31
C ILE A 229 12.22 21.54 -20.13
N THR A 230 13.30 21.43 -20.89
CA THR A 230 13.62 20.20 -21.65
C THR A 230 14.11 19.14 -20.66
N VAL A 231 13.54 17.95 -20.70
CA VAL A 231 13.82 16.85 -19.77
C VAL A 231 14.08 15.54 -20.51
N SER A 232 14.91 14.69 -19.93
CA SER A 232 15.10 13.30 -20.34
C SER A 232 14.92 12.38 -19.14
N LYS A 233 14.45 11.15 -19.38
CA LYS A 233 14.25 10.17 -18.30
C LYS A 233 15.61 9.80 -17.70
N PHE A 234 15.75 9.97 -16.39
CA PHE A 234 17.01 9.66 -15.72
C PHE A 234 17.25 8.14 -15.74
N PRO A 235 18.48 7.63 -16.03
CA PRO A 235 18.69 6.19 -16.18
C PRO A 235 18.38 5.37 -14.92
N VAL A 236 18.65 5.94 -13.73
CA VAL A 236 18.43 5.28 -12.44
C VAL A 236 17.08 5.72 -11.88
N GLN A 237 16.16 4.76 -11.67
CA GLN A 237 14.79 5.07 -11.27
C GLN A 237 14.41 4.40 -9.94
N PRO A 238 13.68 5.11 -9.04
CA PRO A 238 13.30 4.56 -7.75
C PRO A 238 12.36 3.36 -7.88
N TYR A 239 11.48 3.35 -8.89
CA TYR A 239 10.57 2.21 -9.12
C TYR A 239 11.31 0.93 -9.56
N THR A 240 12.53 1.06 -10.09
CA THR A 240 13.34 -0.11 -10.49
C THR A 240 13.89 -0.83 -9.27
N SER A 241 14.43 -0.09 -8.30
CA SER A 241 14.85 -0.65 -7.00
C SER A 241 13.67 -1.24 -6.24
N LEU A 242 12.51 -0.57 -6.29
CA LEU A 242 11.29 -1.09 -5.65
C LEU A 242 10.76 -2.35 -6.33
N ALA A 243 10.77 -2.42 -7.67
CA ALA A 243 10.39 -3.63 -8.39
C ALA A 243 11.33 -4.80 -8.05
N SER A 244 12.64 -4.55 -8.00
CA SER A 244 13.63 -5.55 -7.59
C SER A 244 13.43 -6.00 -6.13
N LEU A 245 13.05 -5.09 -5.23
CA LEU A 245 12.70 -5.44 -3.86
C LEU A 245 11.51 -6.41 -3.83
N PHE A 246 10.44 -6.11 -4.55
CA PHE A 246 9.25 -6.96 -4.61
C PHE A 246 9.55 -8.33 -5.22
N SER A 247 10.34 -8.38 -6.29
CA SER A 247 10.80 -9.64 -6.87
C SER A 247 11.62 -10.47 -5.89
N GLY A 248 12.45 -9.85 -5.06
CA GLY A 248 13.28 -10.56 -4.07
C GLY A 248 12.52 -10.96 -2.80
N LEU A 249 11.50 -10.19 -2.40
CA LEU A 249 10.57 -10.58 -1.34
C LEU A 249 9.72 -11.79 -1.75
N SER A 250 9.38 -11.89 -3.04
CA SER A 250 8.41 -12.84 -3.60
C SER A 250 7.03 -12.71 -2.94
N TYR A 251 6.10 -13.61 -3.26
CA TYR A 251 4.79 -13.65 -2.60
C TYR A 251 4.91 -13.78 -1.07
N GLU A 252 5.85 -14.59 -0.60
CA GLU A 252 6.00 -14.93 0.82
C GLU A 252 6.38 -13.70 1.64
N GLY A 253 7.38 -12.92 1.20
CA GLY A 253 7.80 -11.71 1.90
C GLY A 253 6.74 -10.61 1.86
N ILE A 254 6.00 -10.49 0.75
CA ILE A 254 4.89 -9.53 0.64
C ILE A 254 3.75 -9.91 1.59
N GLN A 255 3.37 -11.19 1.65
CA GLN A 255 2.39 -11.70 2.60
C GLN A 255 2.83 -11.46 4.06
N ALA A 256 4.12 -11.69 4.37
CA ALA A 256 4.67 -11.45 5.70
C ALA A 256 4.61 -9.96 6.09
N LEU A 257 4.92 -9.04 5.17
CA LEU A 257 4.76 -7.59 5.40
C LEU A 257 3.29 -7.19 5.66
N LEU A 258 2.33 -7.91 5.06
CA LEU A 258 0.90 -7.74 5.32
C LEU A 258 0.43 -8.38 6.65
N GLY A 259 1.32 -9.10 7.35
CA GLY A 259 1.03 -9.75 8.63
C GLY A 259 0.48 -11.17 8.52
N LEU A 260 0.59 -11.81 7.34
CA LEU A 260 0.20 -13.21 7.17
C LEU A 260 1.30 -14.12 7.70
N MET A 261 0.87 -15.18 8.37
CA MET A 261 1.73 -16.24 8.85
C MET A 261 1.94 -17.28 7.76
N HIS A 262 3.12 -17.89 7.73
CA HIS A 262 3.44 -19.00 6.84
C HIS A 262 3.54 -20.29 7.65
N THR A 263 2.56 -21.17 7.44
CA THR A 263 2.51 -22.49 8.06
C THR A 263 2.37 -23.55 6.97
N ILE A 264 2.49 -24.82 7.35
CA ILE A 264 2.17 -25.93 6.44
C ILE A 264 0.73 -25.76 5.95
N GLY A 265 0.55 -25.81 4.64
CA GLY A 265 -0.76 -25.64 4.00
C GLY A 265 -1.16 -24.19 3.72
N THR A 266 -0.31 -23.19 4.01
CA THR A 266 -0.53 -21.81 3.54
C THR A 266 -0.65 -21.79 2.02
N VAL A 267 -1.67 -21.09 1.53
CA VAL A 267 -1.91 -20.92 0.10
C VAL A 267 -0.87 -19.92 -0.43
N PRO A 268 -0.01 -20.32 -1.38
CA PRO A 268 0.92 -19.40 -2.03
C PRO A 268 0.13 -18.27 -2.68
N ASN A 269 0.65 -17.04 -2.72
CA ASN A 269 0.07 -15.87 -3.39
C ASN A 269 -1.33 -15.38 -2.94
N ALA A 270 -1.95 -15.99 -1.94
CA ALA A 270 -3.20 -15.48 -1.37
C ALA A 270 -3.01 -14.15 -0.63
N LEU A 271 -4.04 -13.30 -0.67
CA LEU A 271 -4.07 -12.01 0.03
C LEU A 271 -5.27 -11.97 0.98
N PRO A 272 -5.17 -11.22 2.09
CA PRO A 272 -6.25 -11.15 3.07
C PRO A 272 -7.48 -10.48 2.43
N PRO A 273 -8.69 -11.03 2.60
CA PRO A 273 -9.88 -10.44 2.00
C PRO A 273 -10.21 -9.07 2.61
N PRO A 274 -10.92 -8.19 1.85
CA PRO A 274 -11.43 -6.92 2.35
C PRO A 274 -12.20 -7.06 3.68
N ARG A 275 -11.93 -6.18 4.64
CA ARG A 275 -12.66 -6.17 5.94
C ARG A 275 -14.17 -6.04 5.71
N SER A 276 -14.58 -5.22 4.74
CA SER A 276 -15.98 -5.06 4.36
C SER A 276 -16.64 -6.36 3.92
N ILE A 277 -15.94 -7.23 3.20
CA ILE A 277 -16.45 -8.54 2.76
C ILE A 277 -16.59 -9.49 3.95
N LEU A 278 -15.61 -9.50 4.86
CA LEU A 278 -15.64 -10.30 6.10
C LEU A 278 -16.84 -9.93 6.98
N LEU A 279 -17.06 -8.62 7.18
CA LEU A 279 -18.17 -8.11 7.98
C LEU A 279 -19.52 -8.35 7.29
N ALA A 280 -19.59 -8.19 5.97
CA ALA A 280 -20.81 -8.42 5.20
C ALA A 280 -21.26 -9.88 5.28
N SER A 281 -20.34 -10.84 5.07
CA SER A 281 -20.66 -12.26 5.14
C SER A 281 -21.01 -12.71 6.56
N PHE A 282 -20.39 -12.12 7.58
CA PHE A 282 -20.75 -12.35 8.99
C PHE A 282 -22.15 -11.83 9.33
N ASN A 283 -22.57 -10.71 8.72
CA ASN A 283 -23.84 -10.05 8.97
C ASN A 283 -24.99 -10.54 8.08
N LEU A 284 -24.80 -11.64 7.34
CA LEU A 284 -25.87 -12.25 6.54
C LEU A 284 -27.00 -12.77 7.46
N PRO A 285 -28.27 -12.53 7.13
CA PRO A 285 -29.39 -12.99 7.94
C PRO A 285 -29.59 -14.51 7.80
N CYS A 286 -29.86 -15.20 8.92
CA CYS A 286 -30.11 -16.64 8.92
C CYS A 286 -31.35 -17.03 8.11
N ASN A 287 -32.33 -16.12 8.03
CA ASN A 287 -33.65 -16.29 7.41
C ASN A 287 -34.07 -14.96 6.77
N PRO A 288 -34.96 -14.95 5.76
CA PRO A 288 -35.34 -13.75 5.00
C PRO A 288 -36.21 -12.73 5.77
N ASN A 289 -36.36 -12.85 7.11
CA ASN A 289 -37.20 -11.95 7.90
C ASN A 289 -36.46 -10.65 8.25
N GLU A 290 -37.19 -9.53 8.30
CA GLU A 290 -36.66 -8.27 8.85
C GLU A 290 -36.26 -8.46 10.32
N ASN A 291 -35.05 -8.04 10.69
CA ASN A 291 -34.42 -8.23 12.00
C ASN A 291 -34.08 -9.68 12.38
N ALA A 292 -33.95 -10.58 11.40
CA ALA A 292 -33.47 -11.93 11.67
C ALA A 292 -32.09 -11.92 12.34
N LEU A 293 -31.87 -12.89 13.24
CA LEU A 293 -30.56 -13.22 13.75
C LEU A 293 -29.58 -13.45 12.59
N THR A 294 -28.37 -12.92 12.67
CA THR A 294 -27.35 -13.11 11.63
C THR A 294 -26.59 -14.41 11.81
N ASP A 295 -25.95 -14.89 10.75
CA ASP A 295 -25.11 -16.08 10.77
C ASP A 295 -24.01 -15.95 11.84
N GLY A 296 -23.39 -14.76 11.93
CA GLY A 296 -22.42 -14.42 12.96
C GLY A 296 -22.99 -14.44 14.39
N ALA A 297 -24.14 -13.82 14.63
CA ALA A 297 -24.76 -13.83 15.95
C ALA A 297 -25.23 -15.22 16.39
N ARG A 298 -25.75 -16.01 15.45
CA ARG A 298 -26.09 -17.42 15.69
C ARG A 298 -24.86 -18.25 16.02
N ALA A 299 -23.74 -18.01 15.34
CA ALA A 299 -22.49 -18.69 15.66
C ALA A 299 -21.99 -18.30 17.05
N LEU A 300 -21.96 -17.00 17.37
CA LEU A 300 -21.53 -16.52 18.68
C LEU A 300 -22.40 -17.09 19.82
N ALA A 301 -23.72 -17.20 19.61
CA ALA A 301 -24.62 -17.79 20.60
C ALA A 301 -24.24 -19.23 20.97
N LYS A 302 -23.74 -20.02 20.01
CA LYS A 302 -23.25 -21.38 20.27
C LYS A 302 -21.96 -21.41 21.09
N HIS A 303 -21.11 -20.39 20.96
CA HIS A 303 -19.88 -20.29 21.73
C HIS A 303 -20.12 -19.74 23.14
N THR A 304 -21.01 -18.75 23.29
CA THR A 304 -21.35 -18.19 24.62
C THR A 304 -21.95 -19.21 25.59
N CYS A 305 -22.63 -20.26 25.09
CA CYS A 305 -23.20 -21.30 25.95
C CYS A 305 -22.23 -22.45 26.25
N ARG A 306 -21.06 -22.49 25.60
CA ARG A 306 -20.10 -23.60 25.68
C ARG A 306 -18.76 -23.19 26.28
N SER A 307 -18.36 -21.94 26.08
CA SER A 307 -17.10 -21.42 26.59
C SER A 307 -17.17 -21.16 28.10
N SER A 308 -16.37 -21.90 28.87
CA SER A 308 -16.27 -21.75 30.32
C SER A 308 -15.50 -20.50 30.75
N SER A 309 -14.78 -19.83 29.84
CA SER A 309 -13.94 -18.67 30.14
C SER A 309 -14.74 -17.35 30.19
N GLY A 310 -15.93 -17.32 29.58
CA GLY A 310 -16.72 -16.10 29.44
C GLY A 310 -16.18 -15.11 28.40
N TYR A 311 -15.13 -15.47 27.63
CA TYR A 311 -14.48 -14.59 26.64
C TYR A 311 -15.47 -13.98 25.65
N TRP A 312 -16.39 -14.78 25.13
CA TRP A 312 -17.39 -14.37 24.13
C TRP A 312 -18.51 -13.48 24.69
N GLY A 313 -18.50 -13.22 26.00
CA GLY A 313 -19.51 -12.42 26.67
C GLY A 313 -20.87 -13.11 26.75
N SER A 314 -21.94 -12.30 26.84
CA SER A 314 -23.32 -12.76 26.97
C SER A 314 -24.19 -12.16 25.87
N LEU A 315 -24.92 -13.03 25.15
CA LEU A 315 -25.85 -12.64 24.10
C LEU A 315 -27.27 -12.51 24.67
N VAL A 316 -27.60 -11.32 25.15
CA VAL A 316 -28.90 -11.00 25.76
C VAL A 316 -29.71 -10.02 24.92
N GLY A 317 -31.04 -10.06 25.09
CA GLY A 317 -31.98 -9.17 24.41
C GLY A 317 -32.56 -9.75 23.12
N ASN A 318 -33.15 -8.87 22.31
CA ASN A 318 -33.74 -9.23 21.02
C ASN A 318 -32.66 -9.50 19.96
N ASP A 319 -33.05 -10.01 18.79
CA ASP A 319 -32.11 -10.40 17.73
C ASP A 319 -31.28 -9.22 17.21
N SER A 320 -31.84 -8.01 17.16
CA SER A 320 -31.08 -6.80 16.83
C SER A 320 -29.93 -6.54 17.83
N ASN A 321 -30.20 -6.65 19.13
CA ASN A 321 -29.17 -6.51 20.17
C ASN A 321 -28.12 -7.61 20.08
N LYS A 322 -28.52 -8.86 19.81
CA LYS A 322 -27.59 -9.98 19.62
C LYS A 322 -26.70 -9.76 18.40
N ASN A 323 -27.26 -9.31 17.29
CA ASN A 323 -26.51 -8.99 16.07
C ASN A 323 -25.49 -7.88 16.34
N ARG A 324 -25.89 -6.81 17.06
CA ARG A 324 -24.97 -5.72 17.45
C ARG A 324 -23.82 -6.24 18.31
N LEU A 325 -24.10 -7.01 19.36
CA LEU A 325 -23.07 -7.59 20.24
C LEU A 325 -22.12 -8.51 19.47
N ALA A 326 -22.64 -9.31 18.54
CA ALA A 326 -21.82 -10.15 17.68
C ALA A 326 -20.93 -9.33 16.74
N MET A 327 -21.43 -8.19 16.24
CA MET A 327 -20.62 -7.25 15.47
C MET A 327 -19.51 -6.62 16.30
N ASP A 328 -19.78 -6.27 17.56
CA ASP A 328 -18.75 -5.71 18.45
C ASP A 328 -17.59 -6.72 18.62
N VAL A 329 -17.92 -8.01 18.82
CA VAL A 329 -16.93 -9.09 18.95
C VAL A 329 -16.10 -9.27 17.68
N ILE A 330 -16.73 -9.38 16.51
CA ILE A 330 -15.98 -9.65 15.26
C ILE A 330 -15.15 -8.44 14.83
N ASN A 331 -15.63 -7.21 15.05
CA ASN A 331 -14.83 -6.00 14.81
C ASN A 331 -13.59 -5.98 15.70
N ASN A 332 -13.72 -6.36 16.97
CA ASN A 332 -12.58 -6.46 17.88
C ASN A 332 -11.56 -7.51 17.40
N LEU A 333 -12.02 -8.70 16.97
CA LEU A 333 -11.12 -9.72 16.42
C LEU A 333 -10.41 -9.23 15.15
N ILE A 334 -11.11 -8.58 14.22
CA ILE A 334 -10.54 -8.07 12.97
C ILE A 334 -9.52 -6.94 13.23
N ALA A 335 -9.80 -6.07 14.20
CA ALA A 335 -8.93 -4.95 14.54
C ALA A 335 -7.67 -5.37 15.31
N HIS A 336 -7.77 -6.44 16.11
CA HIS A 336 -6.73 -6.82 17.08
C HIS A 336 -6.17 -8.23 16.88
N CYS A 337 -6.47 -8.89 15.76
CA CYS A 337 -5.84 -10.18 15.48
C CYS A 337 -4.34 -9.98 15.33
N CYS A 338 -3.58 -10.79 16.07
CA CYS A 338 -2.12 -10.81 16.00
C CYS A 338 -1.62 -11.93 15.08
N TRP A 339 -2.50 -12.85 14.70
CA TRP A 339 -2.21 -13.96 13.81
C TRP A 339 -3.28 -13.99 12.71
N MET A 340 -2.86 -14.11 11.45
CA MET A 340 -3.78 -14.39 10.35
C MET A 340 -3.10 -15.26 9.29
N ASN A 341 -3.87 -16.06 8.56
CA ASN A 341 -3.34 -16.88 7.47
C ASN A 341 -4.46 -17.24 6.48
N ILE A 342 -4.07 -17.53 5.24
CA ILE A 342 -4.92 -18.26 4.27
C ILE A 342 -4.29 -19.63 4.10
N HIS A 343 -4.96 -20.67 4.56
CA HIS A 343 -4.42 -22.02 4.54
C HIS A 343 -5.49 -23.11 4.36
N ILE A 344 -5.05 -24.32 4.07
CA ILE A 344 -5.93 -25.47 3.89
C ILE A 344 -6.32 -26.06 5.26
N VAL A 345 -7.63 -26.12 5.54
CA VAL A 345 -8.19 -26.75 6.73
C VAL A 345 -9.25 -27.78 6.33
N PRO A 346 -9.00 -29.10 6.51
CA PRO A 346 -10.03 -30.12 6.31
C PRO A 346 -11.18 -29.99 7.33
N PRO A 347 -12.45 -30.24 6.95
CA PRO A 347 -12.95 -30.53 5.59
C PRO A 347 -13.26 -29.29 4.75
N HIS A 348 -12.93 -28.08 5.22
CA HIS A 348 -13.36 -26.80 4.64
C HIS A 348 -12.58 -26.37 3.39
N GLY A 349 -11.39 -26.92 3.14
CA GLY A 349 -10.52 -26.48 2.04
C GLY A 349 -9.76 -25.22 2.42
N ASN A 350 -9.56 -24.28 1.48
CA ASN A 350 -8.87 -23.02 1.74
C ASN A 350 -9.75 -22.09 2.59
N VAL A 351 -9.19 -21.59 3.68
CA VAL A 351 -9.89 -20.70 4.61
C VAL A 351 -9.01 -19.51 4.95
N PHE A 352 -9.65 -18.35 5.17
CA PHE A 352 -9.03 -17.22 5.84
C PHE A 352 -9.31 -17.32 7.34
N GLU A 353 -8.27 -17.31 8.15
CA GLU A 353 -8.36 -17.44 9.61
C GLU A 353 -7.62 -16.30 10.30
N ILE A 354 -8.21 -15.78 11.36
CA ILE A 354 -7.61 -14.79 12.24
C ILE A 354 -7.66 -15.26 13.69
N ARG A 355 -6.65 -14.91 14.49
CA ARG A 355 -6.62 -15.14 15.94
C ARG A 355 -6.02 -13.97 16.70
N VAL A 356 -6.58 -13.73 17.89
CA VAL A 356 -5.96 -12.87 18.91
C VAL A 356 -4.96 -13.66 19.75
N ALA A 357 -4.18 -12.97 20.58
CA ALA A 357 -3.10 -13.57 21.39
C ALA A 357 -3.58 -14.71 22.29
N ASP A 358 -4.80 -14.60 22.85
CA ASP A 358 -5.40 -15.62 23.70
C ASP A 358 -5.85 -16.88 22.93
N GLY A 359 -5.66 -16.92 21.60
CA GLY A 359 -5.98 -18.06 20.74
C GLY A 359 -7.41 -18.07 20.20
N TYR A 360 -8.31 -17.23 20.71
CA TYR A 360 -9.65 -17.06 20.13
C TYR A 360 -9.58 -16.47 18.72
N GLY A 361 -10.54 -16.80 17.87
CA GLY A 361 -10.48 -16.38 16.48
C GLY A 361 -11.76 -16.56 15.69
N ALA A 362 -11.64 -16.34 14.39
CA ALA A 362 -12.73 -16.42 13.43
C ALA A 362 -12.21 -16.93 12.08
N ARG A 363 -13.10 -17.60 11.33
CA ARG A 363 -12.76 -18.22 10.06
C ARG A 363 -13.80 -17.93 8.99
N TRP A 364 -13.34 -17.71 7.76
CA TRP A 364 -14.13 -17.55 6.55
C TRP A 364 -13.61 -18.46 5.44
N THR A 365 -14.35 -18.56 4.35
CA THR A 365 -13.76 -18.99 3.06
C THR A 365 -12.59 -18.07 2.69
N GLU A 366 -11.67 -18.58 1.86
CA GLU A 366 -10.49 -17.84 1.39
C GLU A 366 -10.78 -16.42 0.90
N ASP A 367 -11.86 -16.23 0.16
CA ASP A 367 -12.30 -14.94 -0.40
C ASP A 367 -13.10 -14.07 0.60
N GLY A 368 -13.33 -14.55 1.82
CA GLY A 368 -14.13 -13.89 2.85
C GLY A 368 -15.65 -13.93 2.62
N SER A 369 -16.13 -14.51 1.51
CA SER A 369 -17.53 -14.42 1.08
C SER A 369 -18.50 -15.19 1.98
N LYS A 370 -17.99 -16.15 2.78
CA LYS A 370 -18.79 -16.93 3.73
C LYS A 370 -18.09 -17.05 5.06
N PHE A 371 -18.79 -16.64 6.12
CA PHE A 371 -18.37 -16.91 7.49
C PHE A 371 -18.54 -18.40 7.83
N ILE A 372 -17.48 -19.01 8.37
CA ILE A 372 -17.46 -20.43 8.74
C ILE A 372 -17.76 -20.60 10.23
N GLY A 373 -17.13 -19.80 11.10
CA GLY A 373 -17.38 -19.86 12.54
C GLY A 373 -16.29 -19.22 13.39
N PHE A 374 -16.56 -19.16 14.70
CA PHE A 374 -15.59 -18.76 15.70
C PHE A 374 -14.68 -19.92 16.11
N LEU A 375 -13.53 -19.58 16.68
CA LEU A 375 -12.48 -20.52 17.04
C LEU A 375 -12.13 -20.34 18.52
N GLU A 376 -12.08 -21.45 19.25
CA GLU A 376 -11.55 -21.49 20.61
C GLU A 376 -10.01 -21.58 20.59
N PRO A 377 -9.35 -21.29 21.72
CA PRO A 377 -7.90 -21.49 21.87
C PRO A 377 -7.50 -22.94 21.61
N TYR A 378 -6.27 -23.15 21.17
CA TYR A 378 -5.74 -24.49 20.98
C TYR A 378 -5.73 -25.27 22.31
N MET A 379 -6.35 -26.45 22.30
CA MET A 379 -6.28 -27.39 23.42
C MET A 379 -5.31 -28.52 23.08
N GLN A 380 -4.49 -28.92 24.06
CA GLN A 380 -3.69 -30.12 23.97
C GLN A 380 -4.63 -31.34 23.77
N ASP A 381 -4.37 -32.11 22.69
CA ASP A 381 -5.18 -33.23 22.20
C ASP A 381 -6.59 -32.87 21.71
N GLY A 382 -6.81 -31.63 21.24
CA GLY A 382 -8.11 -31.16 20.73
C GLY A 382 -8.69 -32.04 19.62
N HIS A 383 -7.86 -32.52 18.70
CA HIS A 383 -8.25 -33.46 17.63
C HIS A 383 -8.81 -34.79 18.20
N SER A 384 -8.14 -35.36 19.20
CA SER A 384 -8.51 -36.63 19.84
C SER A 384 -9.76 -36.53 20.71
N LYS A 385 -10.07 -35.32 21.19
CA LYS A 385 -11.26 -35.00 22.02
C LYS A 385 -12.42 -34.42 21.21
N GLY A 386 -12.30 -34.38 19.87
CA GLY A 386 -13.33 -33.90 18.96
C GLY A 386 -13.64 -32.41 19.09
N TRP A 387 -12.61 -31.57 19.33
CA TRP A 387 -12.69 -30.13 19.59
C TRP A 387 -13.92 -29.76 20.43
N LYS A 388 -13.78 -29.81 21.76
CA LYS A 388 -14.81 -29.23 22.62
C LYS A 388 -14.82 -27.71 22.42
N HIS A 389 -15.79 -27.25 21.62
CA HIS A 389 -16.23 -25.87 21.60
C HIS A 389 -16.75 -25.45 22.97
#